data_AF-A0AA38LG90-F1
#
_entry.id   AF-A0AA38LG90-F1
#
_cell.length_a   1.000
_cell.length_b   1.000
_cell.length_c   1.000
_cell.angle_alpha   90.00
_cell.angle_beta   90.00
_cell.angle_gamma   90.00
#
_symmetry.space_group_name_H-M   'P 1'
#
loop_
_entity.id
_entity.type
_entity.pdbx_description
1 polymer ?
#
loop_
_entity_poly.entity_id
_entity_poly.type
_entity_poly.pdbx_seq_one_letter_code
_entity_poly.pdbx_strand_id
1 'polypeptide(L)'
;GNEDLILVHDALEFGECRLSLAIPNNAVYKNISTLYQLAMMPQWTAERPLRIATAYTNLGKAFAKENGLVHVTFSTQDGVLEAAPAMGIADAILDLVSSGTTLQENNLKEIDGGQVLNSQ
;
A
#
# COMPACT_ATOMS: atom_id res chain seq x y z
N GLY A 1 5.87 -16.74 -11.99
CA GLY A 1 6.61 -15.76 -12.80
C GLY A 1 6.34 -16.05 -14.26
N ASN A 2 6.52 -15.07 -15.15
CA ASN A 2 6.49 -15.32 -16.58
C ASN A 2 7.77 -16.07 -16.96
N GLU A 3 7.65 -17.27 -17.54
CA GLU A 3 8.78 -18.11 -17.94
C GLU A 3 9.65 -17.46 -19.05
N ASP A 4 9.11 -16.43 -19.72
CA ASP A 4 9.80 -15.68 -20.76
C ASP A 4 10.69 -14.53 -20.23
N LEU A 5 10.65 -14.23 -18.92
CA LEU A 5 11.45 -13.17 -18.30
C LEU A 5 12.57 -13.76 -17.45
N ILE A 6 13.82 -13.48 -17.83
CA ILE A 6 15.02 -13.92 -17.11
C ILE A 6 15.67 -12.71 -16.44
N LEU A 7 15.79 -12.77 -15.11
CA LEU A 7 16.60 -11.85 -14.31
C LEU A 7 18.08 -12.22 -14.49
N VAL A 8 18.81 -11.39 -15.26
CA VAL A 8 20.24 -11.62 -15.53
C VAL A 8 21.11 -11.18 -14.35
N HIS A 9 20.72 -10.08 -13.71
CA HIS A 9 21.33 -9.58 -12.49
C HIS A 9 20.22 -9.08 -11.59
N ASP A 10 20.11 -9.60 -10.38
CA ASP A 10 19.03 -9.28 -9.45
C ASP A 10 19.31 -8.03 -8.63
N ALA A 11 20.58 -7.62 -8.51
CA ALA A 11 20.97 -6.45 -7.72
C ALA A 11 22.01 -5.49 -8.32
N LEU A 12 21.59 -4.37 -8.89
CA LEU A 12 22.53 -3.38 -9.43
C LEU A 12 23.03 -2.37 -8.38
N GLU A 13 22.57 -2.46 -7.13
CA GLU A 13 22.99 -1.61 -6.00
C GLU A 13 22.64 -0.12 -6.14
N PHE A 14 21.58 0.22 -6.87
CA PHE A 14 20.97 1.55 -6.91
C PHE A 14 19.45 1.43 -7.01
N GLY A 15 18.69 2.51 -6.75
CA GLY A 15 17.23 2.49 -6.94
C GLY A 15 16.43 1.81 -5.82
N GLU A 16 17.10 1.46 -4.71
CA GLU A 16 16.51 0.76 -3.55
C GLU A 16 15.20 1.40 -3.09
N CYS A 17 14.14 0.62 -3.21
CA CYS A 17 12.82 0.96 -2.72
C CYS A 17 12.02 -0.30 -2.42
N ARG A 18 10.89 -0.11 -1.75
CA ARG A 18 9.91 -1.18 -1.52
C ARG A 18 8.54 -0.67 -1.93
N LEU A 19 7.76 -1.54 -2.53
CA LEU A 19 6.33 -1.27 -2.72
C LEU A 19 5.64 -1.61 -1.39
N SER A 20 4.99 -0.63 -0.75
CA SER A 20 4.46 -0.79 0.60
C SER A 20 3.12 -0.09 0.80
N LEU A 21 2.27 -0.71 1.62
CA LEU A 21 0.99 -0.14 2.03
C LEU A 21 1.21 0.86 3.16
N ALA A 22 0.73 2.09 2.96
CA ALA A 22 0.75 3.14 3.97
C ALA A 22 -0.67 3.59 4.33
N ILE A 23 -0.91 3.80 5.63
CA ILE A 23 -2.17 4.27 6.18
C ILE A 23 -1.97 5.62 6.89
N PRO A 24 -3.03 6.43 7.07
CA PRO A 24 -2.92 7.66 7.85
C PRO A 24 -2.43 7.42 9.27
N ASN A 25 -1.54 8.28 9.75
CA ASN A 25 -1.11 8.30 11.15
C ASN A 25 -2.01 9.24 11.96
N ASN A 26 -3.30 8.90 12.05
CA ASN A 26 -4.31 9.69 12.75
C ASN A 26 -4.99 8.89 13.87
N ALA A 27 -5.99 9.49 14.54
CA ALA A 27 -6.66 8.86 15.68
C ALA A 27 -7.36 7.53 15.34
N VAL A 28 -7.92 7.39 14.12
CA VAL A 28 -8.63 6.18 13.67
C VAL A 28 -7.65 5.01 13.54
N TYR A 29 -6.47 5.27 12.99
CA TYR A 29 -5.46 4.26 12.72
C TYR A 29 -4.34 4.22 13.78
N LYS A 30 -4.48 4.95 14.89
CA LYS A 30 -3.43 5.10 15.90
C LYS A 30 -2.90 3.76 16.40
N ASN A 31 -3.81 2.83 16.66
CA ASN A 31 -3.49 1.48 17.17
C ASN A 31 -3.42 0.41 16.06
N ILE A 32 -3.43 0.83 14.79
CA ILE A 32 -3.25 -0.06 13.65
C ILE A 32 -1.78 0.01 13.26
N SER A 33 -1.10 -1.13 13.42
CA SER A 33 0.34 -1.30 13.22
C SER A 33 0.66 -2.51 12.34
N THR A 34 -0.31 -3.38 12.11
CA THR A 34 -0.13 -4.57 11.26
C THR A 34 -1.23 -4.66 10.20
N LEU A 35 -0.92 -5.32 9.09
CA LEU A 35 -1.89 -5.61 8.04
C LEU A 35 -3.10 -6.38 8.57
N TYR A 36 -2.89 -7.33 9.49
CA TYR A 36 -3.95 -8.08 10.14
C TYR A 36 -4.92 -7.17 10.91
N GLN A 37 -4.38 -6.22 11.68
CA GLN A 37 -5.22 -5.24 12.41
C GLN A 37 -6.03 -4.37 11.45
N LEU A 38 -5.43 -3.95 10.33
CA LEU A 38 -6.14 -3.20 9.29
C LEU A 38 -7.26 -4.04 8.66
N ALA A 39 -6.99 -5.30 8.33
CA ALA A 39 -7.95 -6.22 7.72
C ALA A 39 -9.15 -6.52 8.64
N MET A 40 -8.91 -6.59 9.95
CA MET A 40 -9.92 -6.90 10.98
C MET A 40 -10.75 -5.70 11.43
N MET A 41 -10.54 -4.50 10.86
CA MET A 41 -11.38 -3.36 11.22
C MET A 41 -12.83 -3.62 10.78
N PRO A 42 -13.82 -3.44 11.68
CA PRO A 42 -15.21 -3.84 11.43
C PRO A 42 -15.93 -2.96 10.40
N GLN A 43 -15.34 -1.83 10.02
CA GLN A 43 -15.93 -0.89 9.07
C GLN A 43 -15.84 -1.35 7.61
N TRP A 44 -15.00 -2.35 7.31
CA TRP A 44 -14.82 -2.83 5.95
C TRP A 44 -15.94 -3.81 5.60
N THR A 45 -16.83 -3.39 4.71
CA THR A 45 -17.94 -4.21 4.19
C THR A 45 -18.00 -4.12 2.67
N ALA A 46 -18.89 -4.88 2.03
CA ALA A 46 -19.10 -4.77 0.59
C ALA A 46 -19.54 -3.35 0.16
N GLU A 47 -20.29 -2.66 1.01
CA GLU A 47 -20.80 -1.30 0.80
C GLU A 47 -19.79 -0.22 1.19
N ARG A 48 -18.85 -0.53 2.09
CA ARG A 48 -17.76 0.35 2.52
C ARG A 48 -16.42 -0.39 2.48
N PRO A 49 -15.87 -0.66 1.28
CA PRO A 49 -14.58 -1.32 1.16
C PRO A 49 -13.45 -0.40 1.60
N LEU A 50 -12.32 -0.99 2.01
CA LEU A 50 -11.04 -0.32 2.15
C LEU A 50 -10.59 0.22 0.78
N ARG A 51 -10.54 1.54 0.62
CA ARG A 51 -10.13 2.16 -0.65
C ARG A 51 -8.63 2.38 -0.65
N ILE A 52 -7.93 1.75 -1.60
CA ILE A 52 -6.47 1.87 -1.75
C ILE A 52 -6.17 2.61 -3.04
N ALA A 53 -5.50 3.76 -2.95
CA ALA A 53 -4.99 4.45 -4.13
C ALA A 53 -3.61 3.89 -4.51
N THR A 54 -3.42 3.54 -5.78
CA THR A 54 -2.13 3.00 -6.28
C THR A 54 -2.02 3.05 -7.80
N ALA A 55 -0.80 3.20 -8.30
CA ALA A 55 -0.48 2.91 -9.71
C ALA A 55 -0.31 1.39 -9.98
N TYR A 56 -0.14 0.58 -8.92
CA TYR A 56 0.24 -0.84 -9.00
C TYR A 56 -0.95 -1.79 -8.81
N THR A 57 -2.07 -1.52 -9.49
CA THR A 57 -3.35 -2.23 -9.27
C THR A 57 -3.26 -3.76 -9.34
N ASN A 58 -2.46 -4.31 -10.26
CA ASN A 58 -2.31 -5.77 -10.39
C ASN A 58 -1.61 -6.39 -9.17
N LEU A 59 -0.53 -5.75 -8.70
CA LEU A 59 0.21 -6.18 -7.51
C LEU A 59 -0.65 -5.98 -6.25
N GLY A 60 -1.34 -4.85 -6.13
CA GLY A 60 -2.25 -4.57 -5.03
C GLY A 60 -3.36 -5.62 -4.89
N LYS A 61 -4.00 -6.00 -6.01
CA LYS A 61 -5.03 -7.05 -6.02
C LYS A 61 -4.47 -8.42 -5.61
N ALA A 62 -3.29 -8.79 -6.10
CA ALA A 62 -2.62 -10.04 -5.72
C ALA A 62 -2.30 -10.05 -4.22
N PHE A 63 -1.65 -9.00 -3.74
CA PHE A 63 -1.31 -8.80 -2.33
C PHE A 63 -2.54 -8.87 -1.42
N ALA A 64 -3.62 -8.18 -1.79
CA ALA A 64 -4.86 -8.20 -1.02
C ALA A 64 -5.48 -9.60 -0.93
N LYS A 65 -5.50 -10.33 -2.04
CA LYS A 65 -6.00 -11.71 -2.08
C LYS A 65 -5.17 -12.65 -1.22
N GLU A 66 -3.84 -12.54 -1.28
CA GLU A 66 -2.90 -13.38 -0.52
C GLU A 66 -2.98 -13.13 0.99
N ASN A 67 -3.29 -11.89 1.38
CA ASN A 67 -3.34 -11.48 2.79
C ASN A 67 -4.77 -11.41 3.37
N GLY A 68 -5.78 -11.90 2.65
CA GLY A 68 -7.15 -11.98 3.16
C GLY A 68 -7.87 -10.64 3.32
N LEU A 69 -7.48 -9.60 2.56
CA LEU A 69 -8.23 -8.35 2.46
C LEU A 69 -9.46 -8.57 1.54
N VAL A 70 -10.61 -8.85 2.15
CA VAL A 70 -11.84 -9.23 1.43
C VAL A 70 -12.56 -8.03 0.80
N HIS A 71 -12.76 -6.97 1.57
CA HIS A 71 -13.50 -5.78 1.16
C HIS A 71 -12.53 -4.66 0.81
N VAL A 72 -11.99 -4.68 -0.41
CA VAL A 72 -11.00 -3.72 -0.88
C VAL A 72 -11.31 -3.25 -2.29
N THR A 73 -11.09 -1.97 -2.56
CA THR A 73 -11.15 -1.40 -3.91
C THR A 73 -9.86 -0.66 -4.22
N PHE A 74 -9.46 -0.69 -5.48
CA PHE A 74 -8.27 -0.01 -5.96
C PHE A 74 -8.66 1.09 -6.94
N SER A 75 -8.06 2.25 -6.79
CA SER A 75 -8.17 3.35 -7.76
C SER A 75 -6.79 3.88 -8.11
N THR A 76 -6.65 4.28 -9.37
CA THR A 76 -5.51 5.10 -9.80
C THR A 76 -5.85 6.57 -9.50
N GLN A 77 -4.85 7.36 -9.14
CA GLN A 77 -4.99 8.80 -8.96
C GLN A 77 -4.02 9.52 -9.88
N ASP A 78 -4.50 10.58 -10.55
CA ASP A 78 -3.66 11.47 -11.31
C ASP A 78 -3.10 12.54 -10.35
N GLY A 79 -1.78 12.59 -10.17
CA GLY A 79 -1.11 13.56 -9.29
C GLY A 79 -0.55 12.96 -8.00
N VAL A 80 -0.61 13.72 -6.90
CA VAL A 80 0.04 13.39 -5.62
C VAL A 80 -0.76 12.32 -4.89
N LEU A 81 -0.30 11.08 -4.97
CA LEU A 81 -0.98 9.91 -4.41
C LEU A 81 -1.13 10.01 -2.88
N GLU A 82 -0.12 10.57 -2.22
CA GLU A 82 0.01 10.69 -0.77
C GLU A 82 -1.02 11.64 -0.16
N ALA A 83 -1.59 12.55 -0.97
CA ALA A 83 -2.66 13.45 -0.55
C ALA A 83 -4.04 12.76 -0.54
N ALA A 84 -4.21 11.63 -1.26
CA ALA A 84 -5.50 10.98 -1.42
C ALA A 84 -6.18 10.60 -0.09
N PRO A 85 -5.46 10.12 0.95
CA PRO A 85 -6.06 9.87 2.25
C PRO A 85 -6.51 11.14 2.97
N ALA A 86 -5.73 12.21 2.92
CA ALA A 86 -6.08 13.49 3.54
C ALA A 86 -7.31 14.15 2.86
N MET A 87 -7.46 13.96 1.55
CA MET A 87 -8.62 14.42 0.77
C MET A 87 -9.86 13.52 0.92
N GLY A 88 -9.74 12.38 1.61
CA GLY A 88 -10.82 11.42 1.79
C GLY A 88 -11.17 10.60 0.53
N ILE A 89 -10.33 10.66 -0.51
CA ILE A 89 -10.50 9.91 -1.76
C ILE A 89 -10.18 8.44 -1.56
N ALA A 90 -9.15 8.16 -0.74
CA ALA A 90 -8.74 6.82 -0.35
C ALA A 90 -8.62 6.71 1.17
N ASP A 91 -8.52 5.49 1.67
CA ASP A 91 -8.29 5.20 3.09
C ASP A 91 -6.83 4.79 3.35
N ALA A 92 -6.15 4.29 2.32
CA ALA A 92 -4.73 3.93 2.32
C ALA A 92 -4.12 4.16 0.92
N ILE A 93 -2.79 4.14 0.84
CA ILE A 93 -2.06 4.12 -0.43
C ILE A 93 -1.16 2.89 -0.51
N LEU A 94 -0.91 2.42 -1.72
CA LEU A 94 0.13 1.44 -2.00
C LEU A 94 1.11 2.05 -3.00
N ASP A 95 2.32 2.36 -2.54
CA ASP A 95 3.29 3.13 -3.32
C ASP A 95 4.74 2.73 -3.04
N LEU A 96 5.67 3.22 -3.87
CA LEU A 96 7.10 3.03 -3.66
C LEU A 96 7.60 3.90 -2.51
N VAL A 97 8.29 3.25 -1.57
CA VAL A 97 8.89 3.88 -0.41
C VAL A 97 10.38 3.62 -0.43
N SER A 98 11.17 4.69 -0.42
CA SER A 98 12.62 4.62 -0.21
C SER A 98 12.94 4.98 1.24
N SER A 99 13.30 6.23 1.53
CA SER A 99 13.57 6.73 2.89
C SER A 99 12.32 6.82 3.79
N GLY A 100 11.12 6.89 3.22
CA GLY A 100 9.86 7.11 3.94
C GLY A 100 9.54 8.58 4.22
N THR A 101 10.37 9.53 3.78
CA THR A 101 10.19 10.97 4.04
C THR A 101 8.84 11.48 3.53
N THR A 102 8.45 11.12 2.30
CA THR A 102 7.18 11.57 1.70
C THR A 102 5.96 11.09 2.48
N LEU A 103 6.00 9.86 3.01
CA LEU A 103 4.94 9.35 3.87
C LEU A 103 4.84 10.18 5.15
N GLN A 104 5.97 10.45 5.80
CA GLN A 104 6.01 11.23 7.04
C GLN A 104 5.47 12.67 6.83
N GLU A 105 5.85 13.32 5.74
CA GLU A 105 5.38 14.67 5.39
C GLU A 105 3.87 14.73 5.15
N ASN A 106 3.26 13.62 4.71
CA ASN A 106 1.82 13.49 4.51
C ASN A 106 1.09 12.84 5.71
N ASN A 107 1.77 12.73 6.85
CA ASN A 107 1.25 12.08 8.06
C ASN A 107 0.71 10.67 7.79
N LEU A 108 1.45 9.89 7.01
CA LEU A 108 1.22 8.49 6.72
C LEU A 108 2.26 7.63 7.44
N LYS A 109 1.93 6.36 7.64
CA LYS A 109 2.85 5.36 8.19
C LYS A 109 2.69 4.03 7.45
N GLU A 110 3.79 3.32 7.31
CA GLU A 110 3.76 1.91 6.94
C GLU A 110 3.30 1.05 8.12
N ILE A 111 2.87 -0.17 7.81
CA ILE A 111 2.45 -1.16 8.80
C ILE A 111 3.15 -2.49 8.56
N ASP A 112 3.35 -3.26 9.62
CA ASP A 112 3.97 -4.58 9.56
C ASP A 112 3.13 -5.53 8.69
N GLY A 113 3.80 -6.23 7.78
CA GLY A 113 3.16 -7.04 6.75
C GLY A 113 2.54 -6.24 5.60
N GLY A 114 2.63 -4.90 5.62
CA GLY A 114 2.17 -4.01 4.53
C GLY A 114 3.11 -3.95 3.33
N GLN A 115 4.34 -4.46 3.46
CA GLN A 115 5.30 -4.51 2.37
C GLN A 115 4.94 -5.60 1.35
N VAL A 116 4.86 -5.22 0.08
CA VAL A 116 4.50 -6.12 -1.03
C VAL A 116 5.72 -6.76 -1.66
N LEU A 117 6.76 -5.98 -1.95
CA LEU A 117 8.02 -6.45 -2.50
C LEU A 117 9.17 -5.47 -2.22
N ASN A 118 10.40 -5.98 -2.31
CA ASN A 118 11.61 -5.16 -2.43
C ASN A 118 11.96 -4.98 -3.91
N SER A 119 12.52 -3.82 -4.26
CA SER A 119 12.96 -3.48 -5.60
C SER A 119 14.26 -2.69 -5.55
N GLN A 120 15.02 -2.80 -6.64
CA GLN A 120 16.19 -2.01 -6.98
C GLN A 120 16.19 -1.75 -8.49
#